data_AF-A0AAD9U397-F1
#
_entry.id   AF-A0AAD9U397-F1
#
_cell.length_a   1.000
_cell.length_b   1.000
_cell.length_c   1.000
_cell.angle_alpha   90.00
_cell.angle_beta   90.00
_cell.angle_gamma   90.00
#
_symmetry.space_group_name_H-M   'P 1'
#
loop_
_entity.id
_entity.type
_entity.pdbx_description
1 polymer ?
#
loop_
_entity_poly.entity_id
_entity_poly.type
_entity_poly.pdbx_seq_one_letter_code
_entity_poly.pdbx_strand_id
1 'polypeptide(L)'
;TVNVNPLNKNCKIFDWMRSGETVAESRLSSSGLNAHVHHVPIGPNTMSVWVDGVRKGETFLWRHTSYLSNIEEAKNNTVAWPTDKILIDSQN
;
A
#
# COMPACT_ATOMS: atom_id res chain seq x y z
N THR A 1 -9.95 -10.64 -23.99
CA THR A 1 -9.91 -9.65 -22.90
C THR A 1 -8.62 -9.84 -22.15
N VAL A 2 -7.67 -8.89 -22.24
CA VAL A 2 -6.40 -9.00 -21.51
C VAL A 2 -6.72 -8.90 -20.03
N ASN A 3 -6.53 -9.98 -19.29
CA ASN A 3 -6.73 -10.02 -17.86
C ASN A 3 -5.53 -9.30 -17.21
N VAL A 4 -5.58 -7.97 -17.18
CA VAL A 4 -4.55 -7.14 -16.54
C VAL A 4 -4.78 -7.25 -15.03
N ASN A 5 -4.36 -8.34 -14.43
CA ASN A 5 -4.39 -8.47 -12.98
C ASN A 5 -3.26 -7.57 -12.44
N PRO A 6 -3.56 -6.46 -11.74
CA PRO A 6 -2.54 -5.51 -11.29
C PRO A 6 -1.68 -6.05 -10.13
N LEU A 7 -1.95 -7.27 -9.67
CA LEU A 7 -1.19 -7.99 -8.66
C LEU A 7 0.30 -8.04 -9.00
N ASN A 8 1.13 -7.84 -7.98
CA ASN A 8 2.59 -7.89 -8.04
C ASN A 8 3.26 -6.83 -8.93
N LYS A 9 2.54 -5.77 -9.33
CA LYS A 9 3.16 -4.58 -9.92
C LYS A 9 3.87 -3.78 -8.83
N ASN A 10 5.10 -3.36 -9.13
CA ASN A 10 5.82 -2.40 -8.30
C ASN A 10 5.06 -1.08 -8.25
N CYS A 11 5.08 -0.47 -7.08
CA CYS A 11 4.51 0.83 -6.82
C CYS A 11 5.28 1.55 -5.72
N LYS A 12 5.03 2.84 -5.61
CA LYS A 12 5.49 3.68 -4.50
C LYS A 12 4.28 4.15 -3.74
N ILE A 13 4.39 4.15 -2.41
CA ILE A 13 3.39 4.77 -1.55
C ILE A 13 3.89 6.09 -1.00
N PHE A 14 3.02 7.09 -1.01
CA PHE A 14 3.29 8.43 -0.48
C PHE A 14 2.74 8.58 0.93
N ASP A 15 3.33 9.48 1.72
CA ASP A 15 2.75 9.94 2.98
C ASP A 15 1.27 10.31 2.75
N TRP A 16 0.39 9.76 3.58
CA TRP A 16 -1.04 9.98 3.43
C TRP A 16 -1.48 11.32 4.05
N MET A 17 -0.72 11.86 5.01
CA MET A 17 -0.94 13.17 5.62
C MET A 17 -0.30 14.30 4.83
N ARG A 18 0.88 14.07 4.25
CA ARG A 18 1.66 15.09 3.51
C ARG A 18 1.64 14.81 2.01
N SER A 19 1.69 15.85 1.19
CA SER A 19 1.70 15.64 -0.27
C SER A 19 3.10 15.33 -0.80
N GLY A 20 3.22 14.24 -1.57
CA GLY A 20 4.31 14.05 -2.55
C GLY A 20 5.60 13.40 -2.04
N GLU A 21 5.69 13.03 -0.76
CA GLU A 21 6.87 12.34 -0.23
C GLU A 21 6.67 10.82 -0.26
N THR A 22 7.57 10.11 -0.96
CA THR A 22 7.56 8.64 -0.96
C THR A 22 8.05 8.10 0.38
N VAL A 23 7.23 7.28 1.02
CA VAL A 23 7.53 6.70 2.33
C VAL A 23 7.98 5.24 2.25
N ALA A 24 7.59 4.53 1.19
CA ALA A 24 8.07 3.18 0.90
C ALA A 24 8.01 2.80 -0.58
N GLU A 25 8.90 1.88 -0.96
CA GLU A 25 8.79 1.05 -2.16
C GLU A 25 7.90 -0.16 -1.83
N SER A 26 7.03 -0.53 -2.75
CA SER A 26 5.97 -1.51 -2.49
C SER A 26 5.55 -2.27 -3.74
N ARG A 27 4.72 -3.30 -3.54
CA ARG A 27 4.04 -4.02 -4.62
C ARG A 27 2.56 -4.12 -4.35
N LEU A 28 1.74 -4.01 -5.40
CA LEU A 28 0.31 -4.26 -5.27
C LEU A 28 0.04 -5.71 -4.84
N SER A 29 -0.61 -5.87 -3.70
CA SER A 29 -0.95 -7.18 -3.12
C SER A 29 -2.38 -7.59 -3.45
N SER A 30 -3.32 -6.64 -3.56
CA SER A 30 -4.71 -6.87 -3.98
C SER A 30 -5.44 -5.54 -4.25
N SER A 31 -6.50 -5.58 -5.07
CA SER A 31 -7.36 -4.44 -5.36
C SER A 31 -8.83 -4.86 -5.50
N GLY A 32 -9.77 -3.99 -5.10
CA GLY A 32 -11.21 -4.17 -5.34
C GLY A 32 -12.04 -4.41 -4.09
N LEU A 33 -13.36 -4.55 -4.27
CA LEU A 33 -14.37 -4.62 -3.20
C LEU A 33 -14.22 -5.84 -2.27
N ASN A 34 -13.54 -6.90 -2.73
CA ASN A 34 -13.31 -8.13 -1.97
C ASN A 34 -11.88 -8.21 -1.39
N ALA A 35 -11.07 -7.15 -1.53
CA ALA A 35 -9.72 -7.14 -0.99
C ALA A 35 -9.74 -7.01 0.54
N HIS A 36 -8.94 -7.84 1.20
CA HIS A 36 -8.78 -7.85 2.65
C HIS A 36 -7.32 -7.60 3.03
N VAL A 37 -7.10 -6.89 4.13
CA VAL A 37 -5.81 -6.75 4.81
C VAL A 37 -6.03 -7.27 6.22
N HIS A 38 -5.27 -8.29 6.64
CA HIS A 38 -5.43 -8.92 7.96
C HIS A 38 -6.89 -9.29 8.30
N HIS A 39 -7.60 -9.91 7.34
CA HIS A 39 -9.02 -10.29 7.44
C HIS A 39 -10.03 -9.13 7.56
N VAL A 40 -9.57 -7.89 7.45
CA VAL A 40 -10.43 -6.70 7.45
C VAL A 40 -10.66 -6.24 6.01
N PRO A 41 -11.93 -6.05 5.57
CA PRO A 41 -12.24 -5.46 4.29
C PRO A 41 -11.61 -4.06 4.14
N ILE A 42 -10.92 -3.85 3.02
CA ILE A 42 -10.15 -2.62 2.81
C ILE A 42 -11.08 -1.42 2.50
N GLY A 43 -12.20 -1.68 1.83
CA GLY A 43 -13.20 -0.66 1.47
C GLY A 43 -12.86 0.11 0.19
N PRO A 44 -13.74 1.02 -0.25
CA PRO A 44 -13.56 1.78 -1.49
C PRO A 44 -12.33 2.71 -1.46
N ASN A 45 -11.82 3.08 -2.64
CA ASN A 45 -10.70 4.03 -2.86
C ASN A 45 -9.40 3.65 -2.15
N THR A 46 -9.19 2.37 -1.94
CA THR A 46 -8.08 1.85 -1.15
C THR A 46 -7.55 0.58 -1.81
N MET A 47 -6.22 0.39 -1.77
CA MET A 47 -5.57 -0.82 -2.26
C MET A 47 -4.76 -1.49 -1.16
N SER A 48 -4.50 -2.78 -1.36
CA SER A 48 -3.59 -3.57 -0.54
C SER A 48 -2.20 -3.51 -1.13
N VAL A 49 -1.19 -3.11 -0.35
CA VAL A 49 0.22 -3.04 -0.79
C VAL A 49 1.09 -3.87 0.14
N TRP A 50 2.04 -4.59 -0.43
CA TRP A 50 3.14 -5.22 0.28
C TRP A 50 4.30 -4.24 0.38
N VAL A 51 4.81 -3.99 1.59
CA VAL A 51 5.91 -3.05 1.81
C VAL A 51 7.24 -3.79 1.68
N ASP A 52 8.01 -3.48 0.63
CA ASP A 52 9.32 -4.10 0.37
C ASP A 52 10.48 -3.27 0.95
N GLY A 53 10.43 -1.94 0.78
CA GLY A 53 11.53 -1.05 1.12
C GLY A 53 11.07 0.20 1.87
N VAL A 54 11.67 0.48 3.01
CA VAL A 54 11.34 1.65 3.84
C VAL A 54 12.17 2.86 3.41
N ARG A 55 11.52 4.01 3.22
CA ARG A 55 12.18 5.31 3.01
C ARG A 55 12.06 6.22 4.24
N LYS A 56 10.91 6.19 4.93
CA LYS A 56 10.59 7.01 6.10
C LYS A 56 9.87 6.19 7.19
N GLY A 57 10.65 5.44 7.98
CA GLY A 57 10.14 4.47 8.95
C GLY A 57 9.15 5.03 9.98
N GLU A 58 9.41 6.21 10.52
CA GLU A 58 8.58 6.88 11.54
C GLU A 58 7.22 7.39 11.03
N THR A 59 6.94 7.27 9.73
CA THR A 59 5.66 7.73 9.17
C THR A 59 4.54 6.80 9.60
N PHE A 60 3.43 7.35 10.09
CA PHE A 60 2.28 6.55 10.50
C PHE A 60 1.60 5.87 9.31
N LEU A 61 1.08 4.67 9.55
CA LEU A 61 0.21 4.00 8.58
C LEU A 61 -1.12 4.74 8.44
N TRP A 62 -1.69 4.71 7.24
CA TRP A 62 -3.03 5.26 7.00
C TRP A 62 -4.10 4.58 7.85
N ARG A 63 -3.95 3.26 8.05
CA ARG A 63 -4.73 2.47 9.02
C ARG A 63 -3.79 1.67 9.90
N HIS A 64 -3.62 2.12 11.13
CA HIS A 64 -2.96 1.33 12.17
C HIS A 64 -3.75 0.05 12.51
N THR A 65 -3.03 -0.98 12.92
CA THR A 65 -3.58 -2.15 13.60
C THR A 65 -2.99 -2.21 15.02
N SER A 66 -3.38 -3.19 15.83
CA SER A 66 -2.76 -3.39 17.14
C SER A 66 -1.30 -3.85 17.09
N TYR A 67 -0.79 -4.21 15.90
CA TYR A 67 0.56 -4.74 15.69
C TYR A 67 1.39 -3.95 14.66
N LEU A 68 0.78 -3.03 13.90
CA LEU A 68 1.45 -2.20 12.90
C LEU A 68 0.96 -0.75 13.02
N SER A 69 1.89 0.16 13.28
CA SER A 69 1.60 1.59 13.49
C SER A 69 2.34 2.49 12.51
N ASN A 70 3.54 2.10 12.06
CA ASN A 70 4.39 2.90 11.18
C ASN A 70 4.96 2.10 9.99
N ILE A 71 5.65 2.78 9.07
CA ILE A 71 6.19 2.18 7.85
C ILE A 71 7.31 1.17 8.15
N GLU A 72 8.12 1.40 9.19
CA GLU A 72 9.19 0.45 9.58
C GLU A 72 8.60 -0.89 10.03
N GLU A 73 7.59 -0.86 10.90
CA GLU A 73 6.87 -2.05 11.36
C GLU A 73 6.15 -2.75 10.21
N ALA A 74 5.63 -1.98 9.24
CA ALA A 74 4.93 -2.53 8.08
C ALA A 74 5.84 -3.23 7.07
N LYS A 75 7.17 -3.14 7.19
CA LYS A 75 8.10 -3.84 6.30
C LYS A 75 7.80 -5.34 6.29
N ASN A 76 7.75 -5.93 5.10
CA ASN A 76 7.37 -7.33 4.88
C ASN A 76 5.94 -7.69 5.36
N ASN A 77 5.07 -6.71 5.50
CA ASN A 77 3.65 -6.89 5.77
C ASN A 77 2.81 -6.27 4.66
N THR A 78 1.53 -6.64 4.65
CA THR A 78 0.54 -6.05 3.76
C THR A 78 -0.27 -4.99 4.49
N VAL A 79 -0.38 -3.79 3.92
CA VAL A 79 -1.16 -2.69 4.50
C VAL A 79 -2.18 -2.14 3.53
N ALA A 80 -3.24 -1.55 4.06
CA ALA A 80 -4.20 -0.79 3.28
C ALA A 80 -3.65 0.63 3.04
N TRP A 81 -3.70 1.11 1.80
CA TRP A 81 -3.26 2.45 1.43
C TRP A 81 -4.24 3.17 0.50
N PRO A 82 -4.45 4.50 0.63
CA PRO A 82 -5.34 5.24 -0.26
C PRO A 82 -4.87 5.18 -1.71
N THR A 83 -5.78 4.95 -2.66
CA THR A 83 -5.42 4.80 -4.08
C THR A 83 -4.76 6.05 -4.66
N ASP A 84 -5.16 7.25 -4.22
CA ASP A 84 -4.57 8.52 -4.65
C ASP A 84 -3.17 8.78 -4.06
N LYS A 85 -2.72 7.93 -3.13
CA LYS A 85 -1.40 7.94 -2.50
C LYS A 85 -0.52 6.78 -2.97
N ILE A 86 -0.89 6.13 -4.07
CA ILE A 86 -0.12 5.05 -4.68
C ILE A 86 0.25 5.46 -6.11
N LEU A 87 1.55 5.44 -6.41
CA LEU A 87 2.04 5.52 -7.79
C LEU A 87 2.39 4.11 -8.26
N ILE A 88 1.55 3.56 -9.15
CA ILE A 88 1.83 2.27 -9.78
C ILE A 88 2.82 2.51 -10.91
N ASP A 89 3.91 1.75 -10.95
CA ASP A 89 4.84 1.82 -12.07
C ASP A 89 4.11 1.36 -13.33
N SER A 90 3.92 2.27 -14.29
CA SER A 90 3.47 1.91 -15.62
C SER A 90 4.59 1.10 -16.28
N GLN A 91 4.34 -0.19 -16.53
CA GLN A 91 5.21 -1.03 -17.35
C GLN A 91 5.50 -0.29 -18.66
N ASN A 92 6.78 0.00 -18.92
CA ASN A 92 7.27 0.32 -20.25
C ASN A 92 7.73 -0.99 -20.89
#